data_AF-A0A7W1BEX0-F1
#
_entry.id   AF-A0A7W1BEX0-F1
#
_cell.length_a   1.000
_cell.length_b   1.000
_cell.length_c   1.000
_cell.angle_alpha   90.00
_cell.angle_beta   90.00
_cell.angle_gamma   90.00
#
_symmetry.space_group_name_H-M   'P 1'
#
loop_
_entity.id
_entity.type
_entity.pdbx_description
1 polymer ?
#
loop_
_entity_poly.entity_id
_entity_poly.type
_entity_poly.pdbx_seq_one_letter_code
_entity_poly.pdbx_strand_id
1 'polypeptide(L)'
;MSNVLERRLQTELEQFIRDGIYKRLNFLNGPQGARVKMEGRGEVIILSSNNYLGLCDQPEVVAAGKAGLDRFGAGTASVRFICGTFTVHRALEAACARLVGTAASLSFGSAWNANEAVPATLLGEDDVIISDQLNHASIIDGVRLAKAIAKCQTAVYKHGDLTDLKEKLAAARDRRVRMVVTDGVFSMEGAIAPLPDLVELCRRHDAVLVVDDSHGTGVLGARGRGTAEHFDMVGEVDIITSTLGKALGGAAGGFAAAAASV
;
A
#
# COMPACT_ATOMS: atom_id res chain seq x y z
N MET A 1 -26.02 -4.68 33.60
CA MET A 1 -25.79 -3.22 33.56
C MET A 1 -24.71 -2.97 32.52
N SER A 2 -24.94 -2.09 31.55
CA SER A 2 -23.95 -1.76 30.53
C SER A 2 -22.70 -1.17 31.18
N ASN A 3 -21.50 -1.58 30.76
CA ASN A 3 -20.25 -1.10 31.36
C ASN A 3 -19.89 0.33 30.88
N VAL A 4 -18.83 0.93 31.44
CA VAL A 4 -18.42 2.30 31.11
C VAL A 4 -18.10 2.47 29.62
N LEU A 5 -17.46 1.47 28.99
CA LEU A 5 -17.10 1.51 27.58
C LEU A 5 -18.35 1.51 26.70
N GLU A 6 -19.26 0.58 26.91
CA GLU A 6 -20.50 0.47 26.14
C GLU A 6 -21.33 1.76 26.20
N ARG A 7 -21.51 2.37 27.38
CA ARG A 7 -22.24 3.63 27.51
C ARG A 7 -21.60 4.79 26.75
N ARG A 8 -20.26 4.87 26.77
CA ARG A 8 -19.52 5.89 26.01
C ARG A 8 -19.71 5.68 24.51
N LEU A 9 -19.50 4.45 24.03
CA LEU A 9 -19.64 4.09 22.62
C LEU A 9 -21.07 4.32 22.10
N GLN A 10 -22.09 4.01 22.90
CA GLN A 10 -23.47 4.28 22.54
C GLN A 10 -23.72 5.78 22.32
N THR A 11 -23.24 6.62 23.24
CA THR A 11 -23.34 8.08 23.12
C THR A 11 -22.61 8.60 21.88
N GLU A 12 -21.41 8.10 21.59
CA GLU A 12 -20.61 8.46 20.41
C GLU A 12 -21.29 8.03 19.10
N LEU A 13 -21.85 6.82 19.05
CA LEU A 13 -22.58 6.32 17.88
C LEU A 13 -23.81 7.18 17.57
N GLU A 14 -24.60 7.53 18.60
CA GLU A 14 -25.74 8.43 18.45
C GLU A 14 -25.31 9.81 17.95
N GLN A 15 -24.16 10.31 18.42
CA GLN A 15 -23.60 11.56 17.93
C GLN A 15 -23.21 11.48 16.45
N PHE A 16 -22.53 10.41 16.01
CA PHE A 16 -22.18 10.22 14.60
C PHE A 16 -23.41 10.11 13.69
N ILE A 17 -24.51 9.53 14.19
CA ILE A 17 -25.79 9.48 13.48
C ILE A 17 -26.38 10.87 13.36
N ARG A 18 -26.40 11.66 14.44
CA ARG A 18 -26.90 13.05 14.43
C ARG A 18 -26.09 13.94 13.49
N ASP A 19 -24.77 13.75 13.46
CA ASP A 19 -23.85 14.55 12.63
C ASP A 19 -23.81 14.08 11.16
N GLY A 20 -24.49 12.99 10.82
CA GLY A 20 -24.53 12.45 9.45
C GLY A 20 -23.23 11.81 8.97
N ILE A 21 -22.26 11.56 9.88
CA ILE A 21 -20.97 10.94 9.55
C ILE A 21 -20.93 9.43 9.83
N TYR A 22 -22.01 8.87 10.39
CA TYR A 22 -22.14 7.43 10.59
C TYR A 22 -22.23 6.68 9.25
N LYS A 23 -21.20 5.89 8.94
CA LYS A 23 -21.12 5.09 7.71
C LYS A 23 -21.96 3.83 7.85
N ARG A 24 -22.82 3.56 6.87
CA ARG A 24 -23.62 2.32 6.76
C ARG A 24 -23.03 1.42 5.68
N LEU A 25 -22.96 0.13 5.98
CA LEU A 25 -22.53 -0.87 5.01
C LEU A 25 -23.67 -1.17 4.02
N ASN A 26 -23.33 -1.32 2.74
CA ASN A 26 -24.22 -1.85 1.73
C ASN A 26 -23.77 -3.26 1.38
N PHE A 27 -24.70 -4.20 1.28
CA PHE A 27 -24.40 -5.61 1.03
C PHE A 27 -24.59 -5.94 -0.45
N LEU A 28 -23.49 -6.37 -1.08
CA LEU A 28 -23.49 -6.87 -2.46
C LEU A 28 -23.76 -8.37 -2.45
N ASN A 29 -24.65 -8.82 -3.34
CA ASN A 29 -25.03 -10.22 -3.53
C ASN A 29 -24.62 -10.68 -4.92
N GLY A 30 -23.34 -11.00 -5.07
CA GLY A 30 -22.74 -11.46 -6.31
C GLY A 30 -21.25 -11.13 -6.39
N PRO A 31 -20.56 -11.59 -7.43
CA PRO A 31 -19.18 -11.20 -7.68
C PRO A 31 -19.05 -9.69 -7.90
N GLN A 32 -17.88 -9.14 -7.57
CA GLN A 32 -17.59 -7.72 -7.79
C GLN A 32 -17.46 -7.41 -9.29
N GLY A 33 -18.16 -6.39 -9.77
CA GLY A 33 -18.17 -6.01 -11.18
C GLY A 33 -18.80 -4.63 -11.42
N ALA A 34 -18.89 -4.22 -12.68
CA ALA A 34 -19.48 -2.94 -13.05
C ALA A 34 -20.98 -2.86 -12.71
N ARG A 35 -21.68 -4.00 -12.76
CA ARG A 35 -23.08 -4.16 -12.32
C ARG A 35 -23.16 -5.30 -11.31
N VAL A 36 -23.80 -5.06 -10.17
CA VAL A 36 -23.92 -6.04 -9.08
C VAL A 36 -25.32 -5.94 -8.45
N LYS A 37 -25.85 -7.05 -7.94
CA LYS A 37 -27.08 -7.02 -7.13
C LYS A 37 -26.74 -6.53 -5.72
N MET A 38 -27.49 -5.56 -5.22
CA MET A 38 -27.36 -5.02 -3.87
C MET A 38 -28.64 -5.29 -3.08
N GLU A 39 -28.50 -5.75 -1.85
CA GLU A 39 -29.63 -6.02 -0.97
C GLU A 39 -30.50 -4.77 -0.78
N GLY A 40 -31.81 -4.94 -0.94
CA GLY A 40 -32.79 -3.85 -0.84
C GLY A 40 -32.78 -2.84 -2.00
N ARG A 41 -31.87 -2.96 -2.99
CA ARG A 41 -31.77 -2.01 -4.12
C ARG A 41 -31.83 -2.66 -5.51
N GLY A 42 -31.76 -3.98 -5.61
CA GLY A 42 -31.77 -4.68 -6.90
C GLY A 42 -30.43 -4.55 -7.62
N GLU A 43 -30.44 -4.46 -8.96
CA GLU A 43 -29.22 -4.27 -9.74
C GLU A 43 -28.74 -2.81 -9.67
N VAL A 44 -27.45 -2.62 -9.38
CA VAL A 44 -26.81 -1.29 -9.30
C VAL A 44 -25.53 -1.25 -10.13
N ILE A 45 -25.11 -0.04 -10.51
CA ILE A 45 -23.80 0.21 -11.14
C ILE A 45 -22.80 0.59 -10.03
N ILE A 46 -21.62 -0.04 -10.02
CA ILE A 46 -20.56 0.23 -9.04
C ILE A 46 -19.55 1.21 -9.64
N LEU A 47 -19.51 2.43 -9.08
CA LEU A 47 -18.56 3.50 -9.46
C LEU A 47 -17.57 3.84 -8.35
N SER A 48 -17.46 2.98 -7.33
CA SER A 48 -16.68 3.22 -6.12
C SER A 48 -15.89 1.99 -5.67
N SER A 49 -15.41 1.17 -6.62
CA SER A 49 -14.56 0.02 -6.33
C SER A 49 -13.13 0.27 -6.80
N ASN A 50 -12.18 -0.47 -6.22
CA ASN A 50 -10.80 -0.49 -6.68
C ASN A 50 -10.53 -1.59 -7.72
N ASN A 51 -11.59 -2.16 -8.31
CA ASN A 51 -11.50 -3.19 -9.35
C ASN A 51 -11.23 -2.56 -10.72
N TYR A 52 -10.14 -1.80 -10.84
CA TYR A 52 -9.87 -0.92 -11.97
C TYR A 52 -9.85 -1.65 -13.33
N LEU A 53 -9.33 -2.88 -13.35
CA LEU A 53 -9.19 -3.70 -14.54
C LEU A 53 -10.31 -4.75 -14.69
N GLY A 54 -11.25 -4.82 -13.74
CA GLY A 54 -12.29 -5.84 -13.77
C GLY A 54 -11.77 -7.27 -13.52
N LEU A 55 -10.68 -7.45 -12.78
CA LEU A 55 -10.04 -8.75 -12.55
C LEU A 55 -10.67 -9.60 -11.44
N CYS A 56 -11.48 -9.00 -10.54
CA CYS A 56 -12.02 -9.70 -9.37
C CYS A 56 -12.81 -10.98 -9.68
N ASP A 57 -13.47 -11.05 -10.83
CA ASP A 57 -14.28 -12.20 -11.25
C ASP A 57 -13.86 -12.74 -12.63
N GLN A 58 -12.60 -12.48 -13.02
CA GLN A 58 -12.10 -13.05 -14.28
C GLN A 58 -12.01 -14.57 -14.17
N PRO A 59 -12.56 -15.34 -15.14
CA PRO A 59 -12.61 -16.80 -15.06
C PRO A 59 -11.24 -17.43 -14.83
N GLU A 60 -10.19 -16.90 -15.46
CA GLU A 60 -8.81 -17.39 -15.30
C GLU A 60 -8.27 -17.15 -13.89
N VAL A 61 -8.56 -15.99 -13.29
CA VAL A 61 -8.13 -15.65 -11.91
C VAL A 61 -8.85 -16.56 -10.90
N VAL A 62 -10.16 -16.74 -11.07
CA VAL A 62 -10.96 -17.63 -10.21
C VAL A 62 -10.48 -19.08 -10.34
N ALA A 63 -10.21 -19.55 -11.56
CA ALA A 63 -9.69 -20.90 -11.79
C ALA A 63 -8.30 -21.10 -11.16
N ALA A 64 -7.41 -20.12 -11.27
CA ALA A 64 -6.09 -20.16 -10.62
C ALA A 64 -6.22 -20.21 -9.09
N GLY A 65 -7.15 -19.45 -8.50
CA GLY A 65 -7.45 -19.50 -7.07
C GLY A 65 -7.92 -20.89 -6.61
N LYS A 66 -8.86 -21.50 -7.35
CA LYS A 66 -9.34 -22.88 -7.07
C LYS A 66 -8.21 -23.90 -7.15
N ALA A 67 -7.41 -23.86 -8.22
CA ALA A 67 -6.26 -24.75 -8.37
C ALA A 67 -5.21 -24.56 -7.25
N GLY A 68 -5.05 -23.32 -6.77
CA GLY A 68 -4.21 -23.02 -5.60
C GLY A 68 -4.72 -23.72 -4.34
N LEU A 69 -6.02 -23.66 -4.06
CA LEU A 69 -6.65 -24.34 -2.92
C LEU A 69 -6.52 -25.86 -3.03
N ASP A 70 -6.78 -26.44 -4.21
CA ASP A 70 -6.67 -27.89 -4.43
C ASP A 70 -5.23 -28.40 -4.21
N ARG A 71 -4.24 -27.59 -4.60
CA ARG A 71 -2.82 -27.97 -4.52
C ARG A 71 -2.18 -27.72 -3.16
N PHE A 72 -2.48 -26.59 -2.53
CA PHE A 72 -1.77 -26.11 -1.33
C PHE A 72 -2.63 -26.13 -0.06
N GLY A 73 -3.92 -26.40 -0.18
CA GLY A 73 -4.87 -26.33 0.93
C GLY A 73 -5.30 -24.90 1.27
N ALA A 74 -6.14 -24.79 2.29
CA ALA A 74 -6.82 -23.53 2.64
C ALA A 74 -5.92 -22.49 3.35
N GLY A 75 -4.78 -22.89 3.90
CA GLY A 75 -3.92 -21.96 4.65
C GLY A 75 -2.64 -22.59 5.17
N THR A 76 -1.74 -21.75 5.66
CA THR A 76 -0.40 -22.16 6.12
C THR A 76 -0.36 -22.56 7.60
N ALA A 77 -1.27 -22.02 8.42
CA ALA A 77 -1.24 -22.13 9.89
C ALA A 77 0.14 -21.84 10.52
N SER A 78 0.98 -21.05 9.85
CA SER A 78 2.38 -20.81 10.21
C SER A 78 2.92 -19.55 9.55
N VAL A 79 3.91 -18.94 10.21
CA VAL A 79 4.72 -17.85 9.64
C VAL A 79 5.73 -18.38 8.64
N ARG A 80 6.25 -17.48 7.79
CA ARG A 80 7.11 -17.81 6.65
C ARG A 80 8.33 -18.66 7.02
N PHE A 81 9.06 -18.28 8.08
CA PHE A 81 10.35 -18.91 8.40
C PHE A 81 10.24 -20.27 9.11
N ILE A 82 9.09 -20.62 9.69
CA ILE A 82 8.92 -21.89 10.41
C ILE A 82 8.50 -22.99 9.44
N CYS A 83 7.25 -22.91 8.94
CA CYS A 83 6.73 -23.87 7.97
C CYS A 83 5.62 -23.28 7.08
N GLY A 84 5.53 -21.95 6.98
CA GLY A 84 4.50 -21.25 6.20
C GLY A 84 4.90 -20.89 4.77
N THR A 85 6.12 -21.20 4.32
CA THR A 85 6.57 -20.83 2.97
C THR A 85 6.32 -21.94 1.95
N PHE A 86 5.23 -21.83 1.20
CA PHE A 86 4.97 -22.69 0.03
C PHE A 86 5.65 -22.17 -1.24
N THR A 87 5.84 -23.07 -2.21
CA THR A 87 6.49 -22.73 -3.50
C THR A 87 5.75 -21.65 -4.29
N VAL A 88 4.44 -21.50 -4.09
CA VAL A 88 3.63 -20.43 -4.71
C VAL A 88 4.00 -19.04 -4.17
N HIS A 89 4.42 -18.89 -2.91
CA HIS A 89 4.87 -17.60 -2.38
C HIS A 89 6.10 -17.11 -3.13
N ARG A 90 7.09 -17.98 -3.33
CA ARG A 90 8.29 -17.66 -4.11
C ARG A 90 7.96 -17.29 -5.55
N ALA A 91 6.99 -17.98 -6.16
CA ALA A 91 6.55 -17.68 -7.52
C ALA A 91 5.86 -16.31 -7.61
N LEU A 92 5.01 -15.99 -6.62
CA LEU A 92 4.35 -14.69 -6.47
C LEU A 92 5.40 -13.57 -6.29
N GLU A 93 6.33 -13.74 -5.37
CA GLU A 93 7.39 -12.77 -5.08
C GLU A 93 8.29 -12.51 -6.29
N ALA A 94 8.65 -13.56 -7.03
CA ALA A 94 9.36 -13.39 -8.30
C ALA A 94 8.51 -12.66 -9.35
N ALA A 95 7.19 -12.87 -9.38
CA ALA A 95 6.30 -12.18 -10.32
C ALA A 95 6.13 -10.70 -9.97
N CYS A 96 5.96 -10.37 -8.69
CA CYS A 96 5.89 -9.00 -8.20
C CYS A 96 7.18 -8.23 -8.51
N ALA A 97 8.35 -8.81 -8.20
CA ALA A 97 9.64 -8.19 -8.51
C ALA A 97 9.81 -7.91 -10.02
N ARG A 98 9.47 -8.89 -10.88
CA ARG A 98 9.49 -8.70 -12.34
C ARG A 98 8.50 -7.65 -12.84
N LEU A 99 7.33 -7.54 -12.20
CA LEU A 99 6.29 -6.57 -12.58
C LEU A 99 6.82 -5.15 -12.37
N VAL A 100 7.28 -4.83 -11.16
CA VAL A 100 7.71 -3.47 -10.81
C VAL A 100 9.17 -3.18 -11.19
N GLY A 101 9.90 -4.17 -11.69
CA GLY A 101 11.26 -4.00 -12.22
C GLY A 101 12.36 -3.98 -11.17
N THR A 102 12.18 -4.69 -10.06
CA THR A 102 13.17 -4.79 -8.97
C THR A 102 13.85 -6.16 -8.94
N ALA A 103 14.91 -6.28 -8.14
CA ALA A 103 15.65 -7.54 -7.99
C ALA A 103 14.90 -8.58 -7.14
N ALA A 104 14.19 -8.12 -6.10
CA ALA A 104 13.45 -8.99 -5.18
C ALA A 104 12.13 -8.35 -4.74
N SER A 105 11.24 -9.17 -4.20
CA SER A 105 10.08 -8.71 -3.44
C SER A 105 9.72 -9.70 -2.33
N LEU A 106 9.01 -9.21 -1.32
CA LEU A 106 8.50 -9.98 -0.21
C LEU A 106 6.99 -9.75 -0.09
N SER A 107 6.21 -10.83 -0.03
CA SER A 107 4.75 -10.75 0.08
C SER A 107 4.28 -10.60 1.53
N PHE A 108 3.25 -9.78 1.74
CA PHE A 108 2.59 -9.51 3.02
C PHE A 108 1.09 -9.82 2.92
N GLY A 109 0.41 -9.95 4.07
CA GLY A 109 -1.05 -10.14 4.13
C GLY A 109 -1.84 -8.97 3.53
N SER A 110 -1.25 -7.78 3.50
CA SER A 110 -1.81 -6.58 2.85
C SER A 110 -0.69 -5.57 2.54
N ALA A 111 -0.96 -4.61 1.66
CA ALA A 111 -0.08 -3.45 1.46
C ALA A 111 0.03 -2.60 2.73
N TRP A 112 -1.00 -2.61 3.58
CA TRP A 112 -0.96 -1.97 4.89
C TRP A 112 0.21 -2.51 5.73
N ASN A 113 0.32 -3.85 5.82
CA ASN A 113 1.42 -4.48 6.57
C ASN A 113 2.78 -4.26 5.92
N ALA A 114 2.86 -4.17 4.59
CA ALA A 114 4.10 -3.83 3.90
C ALA A 114 4.58 -2.42 4.30
N ASN A 115 3.67 -1.43 4.29
CA ASN A 115 3.97 -0.05 4.68
C ASN A 115 4.33 0.10 6.17
N GLU A 116 3.72 -0.70 7.04
CA GLU A 116 4.11 -0.75 8.46
C GLU A 116 5.52 -1.34 8.64
N ALA A 117 5.83 -2.41 7.91
CA ALA A 117 7.06 -3.17 8.09
C ALA A 117 8.30 -2.44 7.54
N VAL A 118 8.21 -1.81 6.37
CA VAL A 118 9.37 -1.20 5.68
C VAL A 118 10.14 -0.23 6.57
N PRO A 119 9.56 0.87 7.09
CA PRO A 119 10.32 1.84 7.87
C PRO A 119 10.71 1.31 9.25
N ALA A 120 9.85 0.48 9.88
CA ALA A 120 10.13 -0.06 11.22
C ALA A 120 11.24 -1.13 11.22
N THR A 121 11.49 -1.76 10.08
CA THR A 121 12.54 -2.79 9.93
C THR A 121 13.87 -2.20 9.46
N LEU A 122 13.83 -1.19 8.59
CA LEU A 122 15.02 -0.70 7.89
C LEU A 122 15.69 0.50 8.57
N LEU A 123 15.00 1.20 9.47
CA LEU A 123 15.51 2.40 10.12
C LEU A 123 15.90 2.13 11.59
N GLY A 124 16.69 3.03 12.16
CA GLY A 124 17.05 3.07 13.58
C GLY A 124 17.16 4.49 14.13
N GLU A 125 17.69 4.63 15.35
CA GLU A 125 17.78 5.89 16.12
C GLU A 125 18.52 7.03 15.38
N ASP A 126 19.50 6.68 14.52
CA ASP A 126 20.33 7.64 13.77
C ASP A 126 19.73 8.07 12.42
N ASP A 127 18.57 7.51 12.05
CA ASP A 127 17.95 7.67 10.74
C ASP A 127 16.73 8.61 10.80
N VAL A 128 16.25 9.06 9.63
CA VAL A 128 15.02 9.86 9.51
C VAL A 128 14.11 9.30 8.42
N ILE A 129 12.79 9.39 8.66
CA ILE A 129 11.76 9.24 7.64
C ILE A 129 11.03 10.56 7.40
N ILE A 130 10.84 10.92 6.14
CA ILE A 130 10.23 12.16 5.67
C ILE A 130 9.00 11.78 4.82
N SER A 131 7.80 12.07 5.29
CA SER A 131 6.53 11.65 4.68
C SER A 131 5.81 12.81 3.99
N ASP A 132 5.19 12.57 2.84
CA ASP A 132 4.19 13.48 2.27
C ASP A 132 3.02 13.63 3.26
N GLN A 133 2.44 14.83 3.31
CA GLN A 133 1.33 15.17 4.20
C GLN A 133 0.04 14.37 3.92
N LEU A 134 -0.22 13.99 2.66
CA LEU A 134 -1.44 13.28 2.26
C LEU A 134 -1.22 11.78 2.02
N ASN A 135 -0.08 11.25 2.45
CA ASN A 135 0.18 9.82 2.37
C ASN A 135 -0.93 8.97 2.99
N HIS A 136 -1.12 7.78 2.42
CA HIS A 136 -2.12 6.84 2.91
C HIS A 136 -1.92 6.51 4.39
N ALA A 137 -3.03 6.24 5.10
CA ALA A 137 -3.03 5.99 6.54
C ALA A 137 -2.06 4.86 6.97
N SER A 138 -1.85 3.84 6.14
CA SER A 138 -0.87 2.78 6.42
C SER A 138 0.57 3.27 6.48
N ILE A 139 0.94 4.25 5.64
CA ILE A 139 2.27 4.87 5.67
C ILE A 139 2.41 5.70 6.94
N ILE A 140 1.38 6.48 7.28
CA ILE A 140 1.35 7.27 8.52
C ILE A 140 1.52 6.37 9.75
N ASP A 141 0.80 5.25 9.80
CA ASP A 141 0.93 4.29 10.90
C ASP A 141 2.30 3.57 10.88
N GLY A 142 2.86 3.27 9.72
CA GLY A 142 4.24 2.77 9.59
C GLY A 142 5.29 3.76 10.10
N VAL A 143 5.15 5.05 9.81
CA VAL A 143 6.01 6.12 10.36
C VAL A 143 5.88 6.19 11.88
N ARG A 144 4.67 6.10 12.43
CA ARG A 144 4.44 6.08 13.88
C ARG A 144 5.06 4.86 14.54
N LEU A 145 4.95 3.69 13.90
CA LEU A 145 5.54 2.45 14.36
C LEU A 145 7.07 2.54 14.36
N ALA A 146 7.67 3.03 13.28
CA ALA A 146 9.11 3.24 13.16
C ALA A 146 9.62 4.21 14.24
N LYS A 147 8.91 5.31 14.48
CA LYS A 147 9.23 6.25 15.57
C LYS A 147 9.17 5.61 16.95
N ALA A 148 8.22 4.69 17.19
CA ALA A 148 8.03 4.07 18.50
C ALA A 148 8.99 2.90 18.74
N ILE A 149 9.22 2.07 17.73
CA ILE A 149 9.99 0.82 17.83
C ILE A 149 11.45 1.04 17.44
N ALA A 150 11.69 1.53 16.22
CA ALA A 150 13.02 1.80 15.70
C ALA A 150 13.61 3.13 16.22
N LYS A 151 12.77 4.00 16.79
CA LYS A 151 13.13 5.31 17.36
C LYS A 151 13.80 6.26 16.36
N CYS A 152 13.52 6.08 15.07
CA CYS A 152 14.00 6.99 14.04
C CYS A 152 13.35 8.38 14.20
N GLN A 153 14.01 9.40 13.65
CA GLN A 153 13.40 10.72 13.53
C GLN A 153 12.32 10.73 12.45
N THR A 154 11.36 11.64 12.58
CA THR A 154 10.24 11.78 11.64
C THR A 154 10.06 13.23 11.23
N ALA A 155 9.87 13.48 9.94
CA ALA A 155 9.43 14.76 9.41
C ALA A 155 8.28 14.56 8.42
N VAL A 156 7.48 15.61 8.23
CA VAL A 156 6.42 15.67 7.22
C VAL A 156 6.68 16.89 6.36
N TYR A 157 6.55 16.74 5.04
CA TYR A 157 6.56 17.86 4.10
C TYR A 157 5.16 18.09 3.53
N LYS A 158 4.85 19.32 3.16
CA LYS A 158 3.56 19.68 2.54
C LYS A 158 3.34 18.89 1.26
N HIS A 159 2.09 18.52 1.01
CA HIS A 159 1.72 17.67 -0.11
C HIS A 159 2.24 18.18 -1.46
N GLY A 160 3.05 17.38 -2.15
CA GLY A 160 3.64 17.72 -3.44
C GLY A 160 4.63 18.89 -3.42
N ASP A 161 4.99 19.43 -2.26
CA ASP A 161 5.88 20.58 -2.12
C ASP A 161 7.35 20.13 -2.04
N LEU A 162 8.01 20.10 -3.19
CA LEU A 162 9.42 19.75 -3.31
C LEU A 162 10.36 20.76 -2.64
N THR A 163 9.91 22.00 -2.42
CA THR A 163 10.71 23.01 -1.71
C THR A 163 10.76 22.67 -0.22
N ASP A 164 9.60 22.40 0.39
CA ASP A 164 9.54 21.98 1.79
C ASP A 164 10.26 20.63 1.99
N LEU A 165 10.11 19.68 1.08
CA LEU A 165 10.87 18.42 1.11
C LEU A 165 12.39 18.66 1.09
N LYS A 166 12.87 19.54 0.20
CA LYS A 166 14.29 19.92 0.12
C LYS A 166 14.78 20.52 1.43
N GLU A 167 13.98 21.37 2.08
CA GLU A 167 14.30 21.94 3.39
C GLU A 167 14.41 20.85 4.47
N LYS A 168 13.48 19.88 4.51
CA LYS A 168 13.56 18.74 5.44
C LYS A 168 14.81 17.89 5.21
N LEU A 169 15.14 17.60 3.94
CA LEU A 169 16.33 16.84 3.57
C LEU A 169 17.62 17.57 3.97
N ALA A 170 17.68 18.90 3.79
CA ALA A 170 18.83 19.70 4.20
C ALA A 170 18.99 19.76 5.74
N ALA A 171 17.87 19.82 6.46
CA ALA A 171 17.85 19.78 7.92
C ALA A 171 18.32 18.44 8.48
N ALA A 172 18.09 17.34 7.74
CA ALA A 172 18.46 15.99 8.15
C ALA A 172 19.77 15.47 7.53
N ARG A 173 20.64 16.37 7.04
CA ARG A 173 21.92 16.00 6.37
C ARG A 173 22.90 15.23 7.26
N ASP A 174 22.73 15.28 8.57
CA ASP A 174 23.55 14.59 9.58
C ASP A 174 23.03 13.19 9.93
N ARG A 175 21.90 12.78 9.35
CA ARG A 175 21.30 11.46 9.56
C ARG A 175 21.98 10.42 8.69
N ARG A 176 22.10 9.20 9.23
CA ARG A 176 22.75 8.08 8.54
C ARG A 176 21.95 7.65 7.32
N VAL A 177 20.65 7.38 7.49
CA VAL A 177 19.70 7.13 6.40
C VAL A 177 18.63 8.22 6.40
N ARG A 178 18.34 8.76 5.21
CA ARG A 178 17.19 9.64 4.97
C ARG A 178 16.23 8.90 4.06
N MET A 179 15.07 8.50 4.57
CA MET A 179 14.04 7.83 3.80
C MET A 179 12.92 8.82 3.48
N VAL A 180 12.64 9.05 2.20
CA VAL A 180 11.47 9.80 1.73
C VAL A 180 10.39 8.81 1.33
N VAL A 181 9.17 8.99 1.82
CA VAL A 181 8.04 8.11 1.50
C VAL A 181 6.87 8.90 0.94
N THR A 182 6.30 8.41 -0.16
CA THR A 182 5.14 9.01 -0.84
C THR A 182 4.19 7.94 -1.39
N ASP A 183 2.89 8.23 -1.44
CA ASP A 183 1.99 7.54 -2.38
C ASP A 183 2.46 7.84 -3.81
N GLY A 184 2.37 6.86 -4.72
CA GLY A 184 2.56 7.09 -6.16
C GLY A 184 1.33 7.76 -6.78
N VAL A 185 0.14 7.33 -6.37
CA VAL A 185 -1.13 7.96 -6.74
C VAL A 185 -1.96 8.17 -5.47
N PHE A 186 -2.25 9.43 -5.17
CA PHE A 186 -2.99 9.84 -3.99
C PHE A 186 -4.47 9.50 -4.14
N SER A 187 -4.97 8.63 -3.25
CA SER A 187 -6.25 7.93 -3.43
C SER A 187 -7.50 8.82 -3.47
N MET A 188 -7.48 9.96 -2.79
CA MET A 188 -8.65 10.83 -2.64
C MET A 188 -8.73 11.87 -3.77
N GLU A 189 -7.58 12.32 -4.25
CA GLU A 189 -7.45 13.38 -5.25
C GLU A 189 -7.22 12.82 -6.67
N GLY A 190 -6.71 11.60 -6.78
CA GLY A 190 -6.24 11.02 -8.04
C GLY A 190 -4.96 11.67 -8.57
N ALA A 191 -4.26 12.45 -7.75
CA ALA A 191 -3.01 13.09 -8.11
C ALA A 191 -1.88 12.06 -8.23
N ILE A 192 -1.05 12.19 -9.25
CA ILE A 192 0.15 11.37 -9.42
C ILE A 192 1.34 12.13 -8.82
N ALA A 193 2.14 11.47 -7.99
CA ALA A 193 3.34 12.09 -7.41
C ALA A 193 4.32 12.51 -8.51
N PRO A 194 5.04 13.64 -8.35
CA PRO A 194 6.03 14.13 -9.32
C PRO A 194 7.31 13.29 -9.25
N LEU A 195 7.23 12.03 -9.69
CA LEU A 195 8.27 11.03 -9.48
C LEU A 195 9.64 11.42 -10.05
N PRO A 196 9.77 12.00 -11.26
CA PRO A 196 11.09 12.42 -11.77
C PRO A 196 11.79 13.40 -10.84
N ASP A 197 11.05 14.38 -10.31
CA ASP A 197 11.61 15.40 -9.43
C ASP A 197 11.94 14.84 -8.04
N LEU A 198 11.13 13.92 -7.54
CA LEU A 198 11.38 13.21 -6.28
C LEU A 198 12.65 12.35 -6.36
N VAL A 199 12.80 11.57 -7.43
CA VAL A 199 14.00 10.74 -7.68
C VAL A 199 15.24 11.62 -7.73
N GLU A 200 15.20 12.68 -8.53
CA GLU A 200 16.32 13.61 -8.68
C GLU A 200 16.66 14.30 -7.35
N LEU A 201 15.66 14.74 -6.59
CA LEU A 201 15.88 15.36 -5.29
C LEU A 201 16.46 14.38 -4.26
N CYS A 202 15.94 13.14 -4.21
CA CYS A 202 16.46 12.11 -3.32
C CYS A 202 17.92 11.77 -3.65
N ARG A 203 18.26 11.63 -4.94
CA ARG A 203 19.64 11.40 -5.40
C ARG A 203 20.61 12.49 -4.96
N ARG A 204 20.26 13.76 -5.17
CA ARG A 204 21.10 14.90 -4.77
C ARG A 204 21.35 14.96 -3.26
N HIS A 205 20.42 14.43 -2.49
CA HIS A 205 20.49 14.37 -1.04
C HIS A 205 20.82 12.97 -0.52
N ASP A 206 21.30 12.03 -1.35
CA ASP A 206 21.67 10.67 -0.93
C ASP A 206 20.60 10.03 0.00
N ALA A 207 19.34 10.20 -0.41
CA ALA A 207 18.16 9.73 0.30
C ALA A 207 17.52 8.56 -0.45
N VAL A 208 16.93 7.64 0.31
CA VAL A 208 16.17 6.49 -0.18
C VAL A 208 14.75 6.91 -0.47
N LEU A 209 14.22 6.59 -1.65
CA LEU A 209 12.85 6.86 -2.04
C LEU A 209 11.98 5.59 -1.93
N VAL A 210 10.90 5.69 -1.15
CA VAL A 210 9.85 4.68 -1.02
C VAL A 210 8.57 5.19 -1.68
N VAL A 211 8.01 4.41 -2.60
CA VAL A 211 6.74 4.72 -3.27
C VAL A 211 5.71 3.64 -2.98
N ASP A 212 4.58 4.01 -2.36
CA ASP A 212 3.39 3.15 -2.32
C ASP A 212 2.62 3.30 -3.63
N ASP A 213 2.79 2.32 -4.50
CA ASP A 213 2.20 2.32 -5.82
C ASP A 213 0.90 1.51 -5.88
N SER A 214 0.21 1.30 -4.74
CA SER A 214 -1.02 0.50 -4.68
C SER A 214 -2.11 0.95 -5.65
N HIS A 215 -2.19 2.26 -5.95
CA HIS A 215 -3.14 2.81 -6.93
C HIS A 215 -2.57 2.97 -8.35
N GLY A 216 -1.25 2.81 -8.52
CA GLY A 216 -0.59 2.88 -9.83
C GLY A 216 -0.37 1.50 -10.45
N THR A 217 0.03 0.51 -9.66
CA THR A 217 0.39 -0.84 -10.14
C THR A 217 -0.80 -1.52 -10.81
N GLY A 218 -0.58 -2.06 -12.01
CA GLY A 218 -1.59 -2.63 -12.89
C GLY A 218 -2.36 -1.61 -13.73
N VAL A 219 -2.30 -0.31 -13.40
CA VAL A 219 -3.08 0.74 -14.07
C VAL A 219 -2.21 1.65 -14.92
N LEU A 220 -1.14 2.17 -14.31
CA LEU A 220 -0.25 3.15 -14.93
C LEU A 220 0.91 2.49 -15.67
N GLY A 221 1.34 3.14 -16.75
CA GLY A 221 2.36 2.64 -17.66
C GLY A 221 1.82 1.68 -18.72
N ALA A 222 2.51 1.57 -19.84
CA ALA A 222 2.05 0.78 -20.99
C ALA A 222 1.89 -0.73 -20.67
N ARG A 223 2.59 -1.23 -19.65
CA ARG A 223 2.53 -2.64 -19.21
C ARG A 223 1.97 -2.78 -17.80
N GLY A 224 1.38 -1.71 -17.25
CA GLY A 224 0.81 -1.70 -15.92
C GLY A 224 1.85 -1.83 -14.80
N ARG A 225 3.10 -1.42 -15.01
CA ARG A 225 4.14 -1.54 -13.97
C ARG A 225 4.04 -0.47 -12.89
N GLY A 226 3.20 0.54 -13.07
CA GLY A 226 2.97 1.57 -12.08
C GLY A 226 3.47 2.95 -12.45
N THR A 227 3.53 3.83 -11.45
CA THR A 227 4.01 5.21 -11.58
C THR A 227 5.43 5.29 -12.14
N ALA A 228 6.31 4.36 -11.78
CA ALA A 228 7.67 4.32 -12.32
C ALA A 228 7.67 4.14 -13.85
N GLU A 229 6.86 3.24 -14.41
CA GLU A 229 6.78 3.09 -15.88
C GLU A 229 6.05 4.24 -16.54
N HIS A 230 5.05 4.85 -15.88
CA HIS A 230 4.37 6.03 -16.41
C HIS A 230 5.33 7.18 -16.74
N PHE A 231 6.42 7.32 -15.98
CA PHE A 231 7.44 8.35 -16.17
C PHE A 231 8.74 7.85 -16.82
N ASP A 232 8.78 6.62 -17.34
CA ASP A 232 10.00 5.99 -17.88
C ASP A 232 11.15 5.86 -16.84
N MET A 233 10.80 5.68 -15.57
CA MET A 233 11.70 5.63 -14.39
C MET A 233 11.75 4.23 -13.74
N VAL A 234 11.49 3.16 -14.50
CA VAL A 234 11.58 1.79 -13.95
C VAL A 234 13.00 1.50 -13.49
N GLY A 235 13.15 1.09 -12.22
CA GLY A 235 14.45 0.84 -11.58
C GLY A 235 15.04 2.05 -10.85
N GLU A 236 14.39 3.22 -10.92
CA GLU A 236 14.89 4.46 -10.30
C GLU A 236 14.34 4.70 -8.89
N VAL A 237 13.35 3.90 -8.45
CA VAL A 237 12.77 3.91 -7.10
C VAL A 237 13.41 2.80 -6.28
N ASP A 238 13.89 3.14 -5.08
CA ASP A 238 14.64 2.19 -4.23
C ASP A 238 13.74 1.10 -3.64
N ILE A 239 12.55 1.48 -3.16
CA ILE A 239 11.58 0.58 -2.56
C ILE A 239 10.19 0.89 -3.07
N ILE A 240 9.49 -0.12 -3.56
CA ILE A 240 8.10 -0.03 -3.98
C ILE A 240 7.25 -0.90 -3.07
N THR A 241 6.25 -0.32 -2.42
CA THR A 241 5.16 -1.08 -1.79
C THR A 241 3.94 -1.05 -2.70
N SER A 242 3.17 -2.14 -2.74
CA SER A 242 1.94 -2.18 -3.53
C SER A 242 1.02 -3.31 -3.07
N THR A 243 -0.18 -3.37 -3.65
CA THR A 243 -1.29 -4.21 -3.23
C THR A 243 -1.72 -5.22 -4.29
N LEU A 244 -2.17 -6.38 -3.83
CA LEU A 244 -2.89 -7.37 -4.63
C LEU A 244 -4.42 -7.22 -4.45
N GLY A 245 -4.86 -6.29 -3.61
CA GLY A 245 -6.26 -6.01 -3.27
C GLY A 245 -6.94 -4.94 -4.12
N LYS A 246 -6.34 -4.49 -5.23
CA LYS A 246 -6.92 -3.47 -6.15
C LYS A 246 -6.91 -3.96 -7.60
N ALA A 247 -6.13 -3.34 -8.49
CA ALA A 247 -6.07 -3.68 -9.92
C ALA A 247 -5.72 -5.16 -10.17
N LEU A 248 -4.83 -5.72 -9.34
CA LEU A 248 -4.30 -7.07 -9.47
C LEU A 248 -5.23 -8.15 -8.87
N GLY A 249 -6.51 -8.13 -9.23
CA GLY A 249 -7.48 -9.17 -8.87
C GLY A 249 -8.32 -8.88 -7.63
N GLY A 250 -7.93 -7.96 -6.75
CA GLY A 250 -8.80 -7.48 -5.67
C GLY A 250 -9.07 -8.47 -4.54
N ALA A 251 -8.28 -9.56 -4.45
CA ALA A 251 -8.45 -10.59 -3.43
C ALA A 251 -7.92 -10.12 -2.07
N ALA A 252 -6.61 -10.31 -1.82
CA ALA A 252 -5.91 -9.86 -0.63
C ALA A 252 -4.41 -9.92 -0.88
N GLY A 253 -3.62 -9.32 0.02
CA GLY A 253 -2.17 -9.33 -0.06
C GLY A 253 -1.57 -7.98 -0.45
N GLY A 254 -0.29 -7.84 -0.17
CA GLY A 254 0.56 -6.77 -0.67
C GLY A 254 1.99 -7.24 -0.76
N PHE A 255 2.88 -6.35 -1.19
CA PHE A 255 4.30 -6.66 -1.25
C PHE A 255 5.15 -5.41 -1.06
N ALA A 256 6.39 -5.62 -0.63
CA ALA A 256 7.48 -4.65 -0.75
C ALA A 256 8.50 -5.22 -1.74
N ALA A 257 9.03 -4.38 -2.62
CA ALA A 257 9.92 -4.76 -3.71
C ALA A 257 11.10 -3.79 -3.77
N ALA A 258 12.32 -4.33 -3.81
CA ALA A 258 13.55 -3.55 -3.71
C ALA A 258 14.77 -4.32 -4.26
N ALA A 259 15.96 -3.81 -4.02
CA ALA A 259 17.21 -4.57 -4.17
C ALA A 259 17.22 -5.82 -3.26
N ALA A 260 17.96 -6.86 -3.63
CA ALA A 260 17.92 -8.14 -2.90
C ALA A 260 18.44 -8.07 -1.44
N SER A 261 19.21 -7.03 -1.09
CA SER A 261 19.72 -6.80 0.26
C SER A 261 18.78 -5.99 1.16
N VAL A 262 17.70 -5.45 0.59
CA VAL A 262 16.71 -4.57 1.25
C VAL A 262 15.41 -5.34 1.40
#